data_AF-A0A3M2RHP7-F1
#
_entry.id   AF-A0A3M2RHP7-F1
#
_cell.length_a   1.000
_cell.length_b   1.000
_cell.length_c   1.000
_cell.angle_alpha   90.00
_cell.angle_beta   90.00
_cell.angle_gamma   90.00
#
_symmetry.space_group_name_H-M   'P 1'
#
loop_
_entity.id
_entity.type
_entity.pdbx_description
1 polymer ?
#
loop_
_entity_poly.entity_id
_entity_poly.type
_entity_poly.pdbx_seq_one_letter_code
_entity_poly.pdbx_strand_id
1 'polypeptide(L)'
;MHKAIVDAEAMGAALPVKWNSVPCTFASANQRRCDLCEEQNRNCQPTLEMIDGNIKGMDATISNIRDLIDIQDQSPAAAIEEGDDVPHILPRSTRAGIVKALAKLGEAFNEMVTSHLREHGLLGSFGQDVMQSRENTYQDNVAARWEWIYQLGLLAWLPSGSLRLHAGDDGFREWNNAVQEFYRDITHVMEQSNIAQADISATLNNLPM
;
A
#
# COMPACT_ATOMS: atom_id res chain seq x y z
N MET A 1 17.51 -28.29 -25.12
CA MET A 1 16.25 -27.90 -25.79
C MET A 1 15.29 -27.28 -24.76
N HIS A 2 15.65 -26.13 -24.17
CA HIS A 2 14.83 -25.43 -23.15
C HIS A 2 15.04 -23.90 -23.18
N LYS A 3 15.45 -23.34 -24.32
CA LYS A 3 15.86 -21.93 -24.42
C LYS A 3 15.02 -21.09 -25.40
N ALA A 4 13.88 -21.61 -25.85
CA ALA A 4 13.06 -20.98 -26.90
C ALA A 4 11.58 -20.77 -26.52
N ILE A 5 11.19 -21.06 -25.27
CA ILE A 5 9.82 -20.82 -24.79
C ILE A 5 9.70 -19.49 -24.03
N VAL A 6 10.81 -18.90 -23.58
CA VAL A 6 10.79 -17.75 -22.66
C VAL A 6 10.75 -16.38 -23.38
N ASP A 7 11.05 -16.33 -24.68
CA ASP A 7 11.06 -15.05 -25.42
C ASP A 7 9.67 -14.64 -25.95
N ALA A 8 8.71 -15.57 -26.01
CA ALA A 8 7.38 -15.30 -26.57
C ALA A 8 6.39 -14.72 -25.54
N GLU A 9 6.59 -14.98 -24.23
CA GLU A 9 5.74 -14.40 -23.18
C GLU A 9 6.18 -12.99 -22.77
N ALA A 10 7.41 -12.58 -23.10
CA ALA A 10 7.93 -11.24 -22.83
C ALA A 10 7.63 -10.19 -23.92
N MET A 11 7.12 -10.62 -25.09
CA MET A 11 6.63 -9.73 -26.16
C MET A 11 5.11 -9.59 -26.18
N GLY A 12 4.44 -9.88 -25.05
CA GLY A 12 3.02 -9.65 -24.91
C GLY A 12 2.73 -8.16 -25.00
N ALA A 13 1.95 -7.76 -26.00
CA ALA A 13 1.24 -6.48 -25.96
C ALA A 13 0.70 -6.30 -24.53
N ALA A 14 0.98 -5.16 -23.90
CA ALA A 14 0.51 -4.88 -22.54
C ALA A 14 -0.97 -5.26 -22.47
N LEU A 15 -1.31 -6.22 -21.60
CA LEU A 15 -2.70 -6.64 -21.43
C LEU A 15 -3.50 -5.38 -21.10
N PRO A 16 -4.69 -5.18 -21.70
CA PRO A 16 -5.46 -3.97 -21.47
C PRO A 16 -5.75 -3.86 -19.97
N VAL A 17 -5.20 -2.82 -19.34
CA VAL A 17 -5.40 -2.53 -17.92
C VAL A 17 -6.87 -2.23 -17.70
N LYS A 18 -7.52 -2.95 -16.78
CA LYS A 18 -8.94 -2.76 -16.54
C LYS A 18 -9.19 -1.74 -15.44
N TRP A 19 -10.28 -1.00 -15.60
CA TRP A 19 -10.88 -0.25 -14.51
C TRP A 19 -11.55 -1.24 -13.56
N ASN A 20 -11.12 -1.26 -12.30
CA ASN A 20 -11.72 -2.07 -11.25
C ASN A 20 -12.47 -1.17 -10.28
N SER A 21 -13.76 -1.42 -10.08
CA SER A 21 -14.46 -0.84 -8.94
C SER A 21 -13.91 -1.48 -7.67
N VAL A 22 -13.38 -0.65 -6.77
CA VAL A 22 -12.92 -1.13 -5.46
C VAL A 22 -14.13 -1.14 -4.52
N PRO A 23 -14.51 -2.31 -3.97
CA PRO A 23 -15.59 -2.36 -2.99
C PRO A 23 -15.19 -1.55 -1.76
N CYS A 24 -16.14 -0.78 -1.23
CA CYS A 24 -15.87 0.03 -0.06
C CYS A 24 -15.65 -0.79 1.20
N THR A 25 -14.59 -0.45 1.92
CA THR A 25 -14.36 -0.84 3.31
C THR A 25 -14.92 0.25 4.22
N PHE A 26 -15.60 -0.19 5.29
CA PHE A 26 -16.18 0.70 6.30
C PHE A 26 -15.71 0.22 7.67
N ALA A 27 -15.09 1.10 8.46
CA ALA A 27 -14.56 0.75 9.78
C ALA A 27 -15.65 0.32 10.77
N SER A 28 -16.91 0.69 10.53
CA SER A 28 -18.05 0.20 11.29
C SER A 28 -19.34 0.20 10.46
N ALA A 29 -20.31 -0.62 10.89
CA ALA A 29 -21.63 -0.72 10.23
C ALA A 29 -22.42 0.61 10.22
N ASN A 30 -22.07 1.56 11.10
CA ASN A 30 -22.73 2.85 11.20
C ASN A 30 -22.04 3.95 10.39
N GLN A 31 -20.88 3.66 9.81
CA GLN A 31 -20.11 4.64 9.06
C GLN A 31 -20.74 4.87 7.69
N ARG A 32 -21.06 6.14 7.41
CA ARG A 32 -21.71 6.54 6.14
C ARG A 32 -20.74 6.81 5.00
N ARG A 33 -19.44 6.86 5.30
CA ARG A 33 -18.39 7.18 4.33
C ARG A 33 -17.37 6.05 4.30
N CYS A 34 -17.03 5.65 3.09
CA CYS A 34 -16.03 4.64 2.80
C CYS A 34 -14.65 5.06 3.35
N ASP A 35 -13.91 4.15 3.97
CA ASP A 35 -12.56 4.45 4.48
C ASP A 35 -11.58 4.75 3.35
N LEU A 36 -11.82 4.17 2.18
CA LEU A 36 -10.97 4.27 0.99
C LEU A 36 -11.10 5.57 0.20
N CYS A 37 -12.33 6.03 -0.04
CA CYS A 37 -12.61 7.18 -0.93
C CYS A 37 -13.52 8.24 -0.30
N GLU A 38 -13.88 8.08 0.97
CA GLU A 38 -14.80 8.96 1.71
C GLU A 38 -16.19 9.16 1.07
N GLU A 39 -16.53 8.38 0.04
CA GLU A 39 -17.85 8.42 -0.60
C GLU A 39 -18.89 7.61 0.19
N GLN A 40 -20.17 7.95 0.01
CA GLN A 40 -21.29 7.19 0.61
C GLN A 40 -21.68 5.95 -0.21
N ASN A 41 -21.00 5.72 -1.33
CA ASN A 41 -21.28 4.62 -2.24
C ASN A 41 -20.71 3.30 -1.70
N ARG A 42 -21.33 2.17 -2.08
CA ARG A 42 -20.83 0.83 -1.71
C ARG A 42 -19.57 0.43 -2.47
N ASN A 43 -19.25 1.15 -3.53
CA ASN A 43 -18.04 0.98 -4.32
C ASN A 43 -17.38 2.35 -4.41
N CYS A 44 -16.07 2.39 -4.22
CA CYS A 44 -15.29 3.54 -4.62
C CYS A 44 -15.28 3.70 -6.13
N GLN A 45 -14.97 4.92 -6.58
CA GLN A 45 -14.72 5.21 -7.98
C GLN A 45 -13.73 4.19 -8.55
N PRO A 46 -13.88 3.80 -9.83
CA PRO A 46 -13.00 2.81 -10.44
C PRO A 46 -11.54 3.25 -10.30
N THR A 47 -10.69 2.33 -9.84
CA THR A 47 -9.24 2.52 -9.82
C THR A 47 -8.63 1.73 -10.96
N LEU A 48 -7.39 2.06 -11.28
CA LEU A 48 -6.62 1.32 -12.26
C LEU A 48 -6.10 0.04 -11.62
N GLU A 49 -6.24 -1.09 -12.32
CA GLU A 49 -5.74 -2.40 -11.85
C GLU A 49 -4.26 -2.37 -11.43
N MET A 50 -3.45 -1.50 -12.05
CA MET A 50 -2.04 -1.34 -11.71
C MET A 50 -1.76 -0.77 -10.31
N ILE A 51 -2.68 -0.01 -9.73
CA ILE A 51 -2.54 0.54 -8.36
C ILE A 51 -3.45 -0.15 -7.34
N ASP A 52 -4.41 -0.96 -7.80
CA ASP A 52 -5.36 -1.69 -6.94
C ASP A 52 -4.65 -2.60 -5.93
N GLY A 53 -3.55 -3.26 -6.34
CA GLY A 53 -2.72 -4.06 -5.45
C GLY A 53 -2.09 -3.25 -4.32
N ASN A 54 -1.54 -2.07 -4.64
CA ASN A 54 -0.93 -1.18 -3.64
C ASN A 54 -1.99 -0.57 -2.71
N ILE A 55 -3.18 -0.23 -3.23
CA ILE A 55 -4.32 0.23 -2.42
C ILE A 55 -4.73 -0.86 -1.42
N LYS A 56 -4.92 -2.10 -1.87
CA LYS A 56 -5.24 -3.23 -1.00
C LYS A 56 -4.18 -3.50 0.06
N GLY A 57 -2.90 -3.40 -0.30
CA GLY A 57 -1.79 -3.52 0.65
C GLY A 57 -1.82 -2.43 1.73
N MET A 58 -2.04 -1.18 1.33
CA MET A 58 -2.14 -0.06 2.26
C MET A 58 -3.34 -0.21 3.20
N ASP A 59 -4.51 -0.58 2.69
CA ASP A 59 -5.71 -0.85 3.50
C ASP A 59 -5.51 -1.97 4.50
N ALA A 60 -4.89 -3.06 4.06
CA ALA A 60 -4.59 -4.19 4.92
C ALA A 60 -3.54 -3.81 5.98
N THR A 61 -2.59 -2.92 5.64
CA THR A 61 -1.59 -2.39 6.59
C THR A 61 -2.23 -1.50 7.63
N ILE A 62 -3.12 -0.59 7.22
CA ILE A 62 -3.90 0.26 8.14
C ILE A 62 -4.73 -0.61 9.09
N SER A 63 -5.41 -1.62 8.56
CA SER A 63 -6.25 -2.53 9.35
C SER A 63 -5.42 -3.32 10.36
N ASN A 64 -4.29 -3.91 9.94
CA ASN A 64 -3.40 -4.62 10.85
C ASN A 64 -2.82 -3.71 11.95
N ILE A 65 -2.48 -2.46 11.63
CA ILE A 65 -1.97 -1.52 12.62
C ILE A 65 -3.08 -1.11 13.60
N ARG A 66 -4.31 -0.86 13.12
CA ARG A 66 -5.46 -0.59 13.99
C ARG A 66 -5.65 -1.75 14.97
N ASP A 67 -5.70 -2.97 14.45
CA ASP A 67 -5.88 -4.16 15.29
C ASP A 67 -4.74 -4.32 16.31
N LEU A 68 -3.49 -4.02 15.92
CA LEU A 68 -2.32 -4.07 16.78
C LEU A 68 -2.37 -3.04 17.93
N ILE A 69 -2.72 -1.80 17.64
CA ILE A 69 -2.74 -0.73 18.65
C ILE A 69 -3.92 -0.88 19.61
N ASP A 70 -5.03 -1.49 19.16
CA ASP A 70 -6.23 -1.69 19.97
C ASP A 70 -6.17 -2.96 20.86
N ILE A 71 -5.07 -3.73 20.83
CA ILE A 71 -4.94 -4.92 21.68
C ILE A 71 -4.91 -4.52 23.16
N GLN A 72 -5.92 -4.98 23.90
CA GLN A 72 -6.07 -4.74 25.32
C GLN A 72 -5.15 -5.63 26.16
N ASP A 73 -4.58 -5.07 27.23
CA ASP A 73 -3.87 -5.85 28.23
C ASP A 73 -4.89 -6.47 29.21
N GLN A 74 -5.01 -7.79 29.17
CA GLN A 74 -5.94 -8.56 30.01
C GLN A 74 -5.42 -8.77 31.45
N SER A 75 -4.22 -8.28 31.77
CA SER A 75 -3.66 -8.38 33.11
C SER A 75 -4.49 -7.57 34.11
N PRO A 76 -4.89 -8.17 35.25
CA PRO A 76 -5.57 -7.44 36.33
C PRO A 76 -4.74 -6.31 36.94
N ALA A 77 -3.42 -6.30 36.69
CA ALA A 77 -2.48 -5.29 37.16
C ALA A 77 -2.15 -4.22 36.10
N ALA A 78 -2.73 -4.32 34.90
CA ALA A 78 -2.47 -3.37 33.84
C ALA A 78 -3.00 -1.98 34.20
N ALA A 79 -2.17 -0.96 33.99
CA ALA A 79 -2.54 0.42 34.23
C ALA A 79 -3.33 0.98 33.03
N ILE A 80 -4.39 1.74 33.32
CA ILE A 80 -5.06 2.57 32.31
C ILE A 80 -4.29 3.89 32.26
N GLU A 81 -3.70 4.21 31.12
CA GLU A 81 -3.02 5.49 30.92
C GLU A 81 -4.02 6.64 30.78
N GLU A 82 -3.59 7.86 31.12
CA GLU A 82 -4.46 9.04 31.07
C GLU A 82 -5.03 9.26 29.66
N GLY A 83 -6.36 9.25 29.54
CA GLY A 83 -7.10 9.41 28.28
C GLY A 83 -7.41 8.13 27.52
N ASP A 84 -7.07 6.96 28.08
CA ASP A 84 -7.53 5.66 27.60
C ASP A 84 -8.75 5.20 28.40
N ASP A 85 -9.65 4.46 27.76
CA ASP A 85 -10.81 3.85 28.43
C ASP A 85 -10.52 2.43 28.97
N VAL A 86 -9.47 1.79 28.45
CA VAL A 86 -9.05 0.41 28.74
C VAL A 86 -7.52 0.31 28.77
N PRO A 87 -6.94 -0.66 29.51
CA PRO A 87 -5.51 -0.91 29.42
C PRO A 87 -5.15 -1.58 28.09
N HIS A 88 -4.01 -1.20 27.52
CA HIS A 88 -3.51 -1.73 26.24
C HIS A 88 -2.16 -2.39 26.42
N ILE A 89 -1.83 -3.37 25.56
CA ILE A 89 -0.52 -4.04 25.58
C ILE A 89 0.60 -3.05 25.25
N LEU A 90 0.37 -2.19 24.27
CA LEU A 90 1.33 -1.18 23.86
C LEU A 90 1.11 0.11 24.65
N PRO A 91 2.16 0.72 25.23
CA PRO A 91 2.06 2.02 25.87
C PRO A 91 1.51 3.10 24.94
N ARG A 92 0.84 4.12 25.47
CA ARG A 92 0.19 5.15 24.65
C ARG A 92 1.17 5.89 23.75
N SER A 93 2.38 6.18 24.24
CA SER A 93 3.44 6.80 23.46
C SER A 93 3.87 5.94 22.28
N THR A 94 3.93 4.62 22.46
CA THR A 94 4.22 3.63 21.42
C THR A 94 3.13 3.64 20.36
N ARG A 95 1.87 3.55 20.77
CA ARG A 95 0.70 3.58 19.85
C ARG A 95 0.69 4.87 19.03
N ALA A 96 0.89 6.02 19.68
CA ALA A 96 0.97 7.32 19.00
C ALA A 96 2.14 7.39 18.00
N GLY A 97 3.30 6.81 18.34
CA GLY A 97 4.45 6.73 17.44
C GLY A 97 4.18 5.86 16.22
N ILE A 98 3.52 4.72 16.38
CA ILE A 98 3.10 3.83 15.28
C ILE A 98 2.11 4.54 14.36
N VAL A 99 1.09 5.22 14.92
CA VAL A 99 0.12 6.00 14.13
C VAL A 99 0.82 7.11 13.34
N LYS A 100 1.82 7.78 13.93
CA LYS A 100 2.62 8.80 13.23
C LYS A 100 3.44 8.20 12.08
N ALA A 101 4.03 7.02 12.26
CA ALA A 101 4.74 6.32 11.19
C ALA A 101 3.78 5.95 10.05
N LEU A 102 2.59 5.42 10.38
CA LEU A 102 1.55 5.09 9.41
C LEU A 102 1.07 6.33 8.63
N ALA A 103 0.90 7.47 9.30
CA ALA A 103 0.51 8.72 8.65
C ALA A 103 1.54 9.15 7.58
N LYS A 104 2.85 9.09 7.91
CA LYS A 104 3.92 9.38 6.93
C LYS A 104 3.91 8.41 5.74
N LEU A 105 3.69 7.11 5.99
CA LEU A 105 3.55 6.13 4.92
C LEU A 105 2.34 6.44 4.02
N GLY A 106 1.22 6.85 4.63
CA GLY A 106 0.02 7.27 3.91
C GLY A 106 0.23 8.51 3.04
N GLU A 107 1.01 9.50 3.51
CA GLU A 107 1.42 10.65 2.72
C GLU A 107 2.23 10.23 1.48
N ALA A 108 3.24 9.37 1.66
CA ALA A 108 4.04 8.85 0.55
C ALA A 108 3.20 8.02 -0.44
N PHE A 109 2.26 7.21 0.07
CA PHE A 109 1.32 6.46 -0.77
C PHE A 109 0.44 7.40 -1.61
N ASN A 110 -0.09 8.46 -1.00
CA ASN A 110 -0.90 9.44 -1.70
C ASN A 110 -0.10 10.20 -2.77
N GLU A 111 1.16 10.53 -2.50
CA GLU A 111 2.06 11.13 -3.50
C GLU A 111 2.30 10.19 -4.68
N MET A 112 2.55 8.90 -4.43
CA MET A 112 2.73 7.88 -5.47
C MET A 112 1.47 7.74 -6.34
N VAL A 113 0.29 7.60 -5.73
CA VAL A 113 -0.98 7.52 -6.47
C VAL A 113 -1.22 8.79 -7.27
N THR A 114 -0.94 9.96 -6.69
CA THR A 114 -1.08 11.25 -7.37
C THR A 114 -0.12 11.39 -8.56
N SER A 115 1.13 10.94 -8.44
CA SER A 115 2.09 10.94 -9.55
C SER A 115 1.64 10.03 -10.68
N HIS A 116 1.23 8.80 -10.34
CA HIS A 116 0.67 7.86 -11.31
C HIS A 116 -0.51 8.47 -12.06
N LEU A 117 -1.48 9.02 -11.34
CA LEU A 117 -2.62 9.70 -11.97
C LEU A 117 -2.17 10.89 -12.82
N ARG A 118 -1.15 11.65 -12.44
CA ARG A 118 -0.65 12.79 -13.23
C ARG A 118 0.07 12.34 -14.51
N GLU A 119 1.00 11.39 -14.43
CA GLU A 119 1.75 10.82 -15.56
C GLU A 119 0.81 10.27 -16.63
N HIS A 120 -0.33 9.74 -16.18
CA HIS A 120 -1.35 9.18 -17.04
C HIS A 120 -2.46 10.16 -17.43
N GLY A 121 -2.34 11.45 -17.06
CA GLY A 121 -3.32 12.47 -17.40
C GLY A 121 -4.69 12.22 -16.78
N LEU A 122 -4.77 11.60 -15.61
CA LEU A 122 -6.01 11.29 -14.88
C LEU A 122 -6.23 12.21 -13.68
N LEU A 123 -5.28 13.08 -13.36
CA LEU A 123 -5.40 14.03 -12.24
C LEU A 123 -6.61 14.95 -12.43
N GLY A 124 -7.54 14.95 -11.46
CA GLY A 124 -8.78 15.73 -11.51
C GLY A 124 -9.85 15.19 -12.47
N SER A 125 -9.59 14.05 -13.13
CA SER A 125 -10.51 13.38 -14.04
C SER A 125 -11.20 12.23 -13.31
N PHE A 126 -12.27 12.54 -12.58
CA PHE A 126 -13.02 11.56 -11.81
C PHE A 126 -14.47 11.50 -12.30
N GLY A 127 -14.92 10.31 -12.69
CA GLY A 127 -16.21 10.05 -13.31
C GLY A 127 -16.10 9.08 -14.49
N GLN A 128 -17.05 8.14 -14.58
CA GLN A 128 -17.01 7.00 -15.49
C GLN A 128 -16.86 7.42 -16.97
N ASP A 129 -17.50 8.52 -17.37
CA ASP A 129 -17.46 9.05 -18.75
C ASP A 129 -16.08 9.65 -19.11
N VAL A 130 -15.44 10.34 -18.17
CA VAL A 130 -14.10 10.92 -18.38
C VAL A 130 -13.05 9.79 -18.42
N MET A 131 -13.24 8.74 -17.63
CA MET A 131 -12.37 7.57 -17.59
C MET A 131 -12.40 6.76 -18.89
N GLN A 132 -13.59 6.51 -19.46
CA GLN A 132 -13.69 5.85 -20.79
C GLN A 132 -13.01 6.67 -21.88
N SER A 133 -13.14 8.00 -21.86
CA SER A 133 -12.51 8.85 -22.89
C SER A 133 -10.98 8.87 -22.83
N ARG A 134 -10.39 8.56 -21.67
CA ARG A 134 -8.93 8.55 -21.44
C ARG A 134 -8.33 7.14 -21.38
N GLU A 135 -9.15 6.09 -21.49
CA GLU A 135 -8.72 4.70 -21.40
C GLU A 135 -7.63 4.37 -22.43
N ASN A 136 -7.81 4.76 -23.69
CA ASN A 136 -6.81 4.50 -24.74
C ASN A 136 -5.47 5.20 -24.46
N THR A 137 -5.49 6.48 -24.07
CA THR A 137 -4.27 7.21 -23.69
C THR A 137 -3.58 6.58 -22.48
N TYR A 138 -4.38 6.09 -21.53
CA TYR A 138 -3.85 5.37 -20.38
C TYR A 138 -3.16 4.06 -20.82
N GLN A 139 -3.79 3.25 -21.68
CA GLN A 139 -3.19 2.03 -22.23
C GLN A 139 -1.88 2.31 -22.96
N ASP A 140 -1.84 3.35 -23.81
CA ASP A 140 -0.64 3.71 -24.57
C ASP A 140 0.52 4.09 -23.63
N ASN A 141 0.24 4.88 -22.59
CA ASN A 141 1.24 5.27 -21.61
C ASN A 141 1.74 4.07 -20.78
N VAL A 142 0.85 3.14 -20.41
CA VAL A 142 1.22 1.91 -19.70
C VAL A 142 2.07 1.00 -20.59
N ALA A 143 1.69 0.83 -21.86
CA ALA A 143 2.46 0.04 -22.81
C ALA A 143 3.86 0.62 -23.02
N ALA A 144 3.97 1.94 -23.20
CA ALA A 144 5.25 2.63 -23.31
C ALA A 144 6.10 2.48 -22.03
N ARG A 145 5.47 2.54 -20.86
CA ARG A 145 6.15 2.33 -19.57
C ARG A 145 6.67 0.90 -19.43
N TRP A 146 5.89 -0.11 -19.79
CA TRP A 146 6.33 -1.50 -19.81
C TRP A 146 7.50 -1.70 -20.77
N GLU A 147 7.41 -1.17 -21.98
CA GLU A 147 8.49 -1.24 -22.96
C GLU A 147 9.78 -0.61 -22.39
N TRP A 148 9.68 0.56 -21.74
CA TRP A 148 10.81 1.20 -21.08
C TRP A 148 11.41 0.35 -19.96
N ILE A 149 10.57 -0.25 -19.10
CA ILE A 149 11.00 -1.17 -18.03
C ILE A 149 11.78 -2.35 -18.62
N TYR A 150 11.30 -2.94 -19.72
CA TYR A 150 11.98 -4.04 -20.41
C TYR A 150 13.29 -3.60 -21.07
N GLN A 151 13.27 -2.50 -21.82
CA GLN A 151 14.44 -1.98 -22.54
C GLN A 151 15.58 -1.62 -21.58
N LEU A 152 15.26 -1.09 -20.40
CA LEU A 152 16.25 -0.75 -19.38
C LEU A 152 16.63 -1.91 -18.46
N GLY A 153 16.03 -3.09 -18.66
CA GLY A 153 16.32 -4.26 -17.82
C GLY A 153 15.96 -4.05 -16.35
N LEU A 154 14.90 -3.28 -16.07
CA LEU A 154 14.48 -2.93 -14.72
C LEU A 154 13.66 -4.02 -14.04
N LEU A 155 13.60 -5.23 -14.59
CA LEU A 155 12.95 -6.38 -13.95
C LEU A 155 14.00 -7.39 -13.49
N ALA A 156 13.92 -7.79 -12.23
CA ALA A 156 14.83 -8.76 -11.61
C ALA A 156 14.04 -9.94 -11.03
N TRP A 157 14.48 -11.15 -11.35
CA TRP A 157 13.97 -12.37 -10.72
C TRP A 157 14.60 -12.55 -9.35
N LEU A 158 13.76 -12.72 -8.34
CA LEU A 158 14.19 -13.13 -7.00
C LEU A 158 14.39 -14.65 -6.93
N PRO A 159 15.22 -15.15 -5.99
CA PRO A 159 15.35 -16.58 -5.72
C PRO A 159 14.03 -17.29 -5.41
N SER A 160 13.02 -16.55 -4.93
CA SER A 160 11.65 -17.03 -4.71
C SER A 160 10.87 -17.34 -5.99
N GLY A 161 11.43 -17.02 -7.16
CA GLY A 161 10.71 -17.10 -8.44
C GLY A 161 9.75 -15.94 -8.66
N SER A 162 9.86 -14.85 -7.89
CA SER A 162 9.05 -13.64 -8.08
C SER A 162 9.79 -12.63 -8.95
N LEU A 163 9.11 -12.03 -9.93
CA LEU A 163 9.64 -10.92 -10.71
C LEU A 163 9.38 -9.60 -9.98
N ARG A 164 10.41 -8.76 -9.82
CA ARG A 164 10.29 -7.44 -9.18
C ARG A 164 10.90 -6.34 -10.03
N LEU A 165 10.36 -5.13 -9.89
CA LEU A 165 11.02 -3.91 -10.35
C LEU A 165 12.34 -3.71 -9.60
N HIS A 166 13.37 -3.32 -10.33
CA HIS A 166 14.71 -3.05 -9.83
C HIS A 166 14.75 -1.65 -9.20
N ALA A 167 15.62 -1.44 -8.21
CA ALA A 167 15.81 -0.15 -7.53
C ALA A 167 16.32 1.01 -8.44
N GLY A 168 16.60 0.71 -9.70
CA GLY A 168 16.94 1.70 -10.73
C GLY A 168 15.70 2.46 -11.23
N ASP A 169 14.50 1.97 -10.95
CA ASP A 169 13.28 2.71 -11.18
C ASP A 169 13.01 3.73 -10.07
N ASP A 170 12.78 4.98 -10.45
CA ASP A 170 12.66 6.10 -9.50
C ASP A 170 11.41 5.98 -8.62
N GLY A 171 10.25 5.68 -9.22
CA GLY A 171 8.99 5.52 -8.47
C GLY A 171 9.01 4.32 -7.53
N PHE A 172 9.55 3.18 -7.99
CA PHE A 172 9.77 2.03 -7.12
C PHE A 172 10.74 2.32 -5.97
N ARG A 173 11.84 3.06 -6.25
CA ARG A 173 12.83 3.43 -5.24
C ARG A 173 12.24 4.34 -4.17
N GLU A 174 11.47 5.36 -4.56
CA GLU A 174 10.81 6.29 -3.63
C GLU A 174 9.83 5.56 -2.72
N TRP A 175 8.96 4.73 -3.28
CA TRP A 175 8.04 3.90 -2.50
C TRP A 175 8.77 2.95 -1.54
N ASN A 176 9.78 2.24 -2.04
CA ASN A 176 10.55 1.32 -1.21
C ASN A 176 11.29 2.04 -0.08
N ASN A 177 11.80 3.26 -0.34
CA ASN A 177 12.38 4.08 0.72
C ASN A 177 11.34 4.41 1.79
N ALA A 178 10.15 4.89 1.41
CA ALA A 178 9.08 5.20 2.35
C ALA A 178 8.69 3.98 3.22
N VAL A 179 8.60 2.80 2.62
CA VAL A 179 8.36 1.53 3.32
C VAL A 179 9.48 1.20 4.32
N GLN A 180 10.75 1.36 3.92
CA GLN A 180 11.89 1.13 4.81
C GLN A 180 11.94 2.14 5.96
N GLU A 181 11.63 3.40 5.69
CA GLU A 181 11.54 4.44 6.73
C GLU A 181 10.41 4.14 7.71
N PHE A 182 9.26 3.70 7.22
CA PHE A 182 8.15 3.26 8.06
C PHE A 182 8.54 2.09 8.97
N TYR A 183 9.21 1.05 8.43
CA TYR A 183 9.70 -0.06 9.25
C TYR A 183 10.71 0.38 10.31
N ARG A 184 11.62 1.30 9.96
CA ARG A 184 12.58 1.90 10.88
C ARG A 184 11.89 2.69 11.99
N ASP A 185 10.88 3.49 11.64
CA ASP A 185 10.13 4.31 12.59
C ASP A 185 9.35 3.43 13.58
N ILE A 186 8.67 2.37 13.11
CA ILE A 186 7.99 1.40 14.00
C ILE A 186 9.00 0.70 14.91
N THR A 187 10.09 0.19 14.35
CA THR A 187 11.15 -0.50 15.12
C THR A 187 11.66 0.41 16.24
N HIS A 188 12.00 1.66 15.91
CA HIS A 188 12.51 2.62 16.87
C HIS A 188 11.53 2.91 18.00
N VAL A 189 10.25 3.11 17.68
CA VAL A 189 9.20 3.38 18.66
C VAL A 189 8.97 2.18 19.60
N MET A 190 9.01 0.96 19.07
CA MET A 190 8.85 -0.27 19.86
C MET A 190 10.08 -0.52 20.75
N GLU A 191 11.29 -0.26 20.25
CA GLU A 191 12.54 -0.36 21.02
C GLU A 191 12.58 0.61 22.20
N GLN A 192 12.15 1.86 22.00
CA GLN A 192 12.03 2.86 23.08
C GLN A 192 11.10 2.41 24.21
N SER A 193 10.21 1.47 23.91
CA SER A 193 9.23 0.90 24.84
C SER A 193 9.70 -0.43 25.45
N ASN A 194 10.96 -0.81 25.22
CA ASN A 194 11.56 -2.07 25.65
C ASN A 194 10.82 -3.34 25.17
N ILE A 195 10.15 -3.26 24.01
CA ILE A 195 9.51 -4.43 23.41
C ILE A 195 10.61 -5.37 22.88
N ALA A 196 10.43 -6.68 23.07
CA ALA A 196 11.43 -7.65 22.67
C ALA A 196 11.59 -7.70 21.14
N GLN A 197 12.83 -7.86 20.67
CA GLN A 197 13.14 -7.91 19.23
C GLN A 197 12.40 -9.02 18.47
N ALA A 198 12.08 -10.13 19.15
CA ALA A 198 11.27 -11.20 18.58
C ALA A 198 9.84 -10.74 18.27
N ASP A 199 9.24 -9.95 19.17
CA ASP A 199 7.89 -9.42 19.01
C ASP A 199 7.85 -8.32 17.94
N ILE A 200 8.86 -7.44 17.91
CA ILE A 200 9.03 -6.46 16.84
C ILE A 200 9.12 -7.17 15.48
N SER A 201 9.98 -8.18 15.37
CA SER A 201 10.15 -8.95 14.14
C SER A 201 8.85 -9.64 13.71
N ALA A 202 8.12 -10.23 14.66
CA ALA A 202 6.82 -10.86 14.38
C ALA A 202 5.78 -9.85 13.89
N THR A 203 5.70 -8.66 14.52
CA THR A 203 4.81 -7.58 14.08
C THR A 203 5.14 -7.14 12.67
N LEU A 204 6.41 -6.84 12.37
CA LEU A 204 6.82 -6.33 11.06
C LEU A 204 6.63 -7.35 9.94
N ASN A 205 6.91 -8.64 10.19
CA ASN A 205 6.76 -9.71 9.20
C ASN A 205 5.29 -9.99 8.82
N ASN A 206 4.34 -9.56 9.64
CA ASN A 206 2.91 -9.73 9.39
C ASN A 206 2.27 -8.53 8.69
N LEU A 207 3.02 -7.45 8.44
CA LEU A 207 2.48 -6.28 7.73
C LEU A 207 2.34 -6.59 6.23
N PRO A 208 1.14 -6.42 5.65
CA PRO A 208 0.87 -6.73 4.25
C PRO A 208 1.32 -5.57 3.35
N MET A 209 2.62 -5.47 3.08
CA MET A 209 3.21 -4.49 2.17
C MET A 209 4.00 -5.14 1.03
#